data_AF-A0A2D9Q780-F1
#
_entry.id   AF-A0A2D9Q780-F1
#
_cell.length_a   1.000
_cell.length_b   1.000
_cell.length_c   1.000
_cell.angle_alpha   90.00
_cell.angle_beta   90.00
_cell.angle_gamma   90.00
#
_symmetry.space_group_name_H-M   'P 1'
#
loop_
_entity.id
_entity.type
_entity.pdbx_description
1 polymer ?
#
loop_
_entity_poly.entity_id
_entity_poly.type
_entity_poly.pdbx_seq_one_letter_code
_entity_poly.pdbx_strand_id
1 'polypeptide(L)'
;MENKQAKFTLQELLGVGFTLIVLGIGLAYGLQVIGDVQADMTPASAEFNATANTVTAVGNVTSKLPTIATIIVAAVIIGILVVYLFNRFAR
;
A
#
# COMPACT_ATOMS: atom_id res chain seq x y z
N MET A 1 -31.22 -20.98 -1.72
CA MET A 1 -29.89 -20.44 -2.05
C MET A 1 -29.37 -19.82 -0.77
N GLU A 2 -28.43 -20.49 -0.12
CA GLU A 2 -27.91 -20.11 1.20
C GLU A 2 -27.20 -18.76 1.11
N ASN A 3 -27.74 -17.74 1.77
CA ASN A 3 -27.16 -16.41 1.80
C ASN A 3 -25.94 -16.45 2.75
N LYS A 4 -24.81 -16.96 2.25
CA LYS A 4 -23.52 -16.90 2.95
C LYS A 4 -23.08 -15.44 2.97
N GLN A 5 -23.58 -14.67 3.95
CA GLN A 5 -23.01 -13.37 4.25
C GLN A 5 -21.51 -13.57 4.46
N ALA A 6 -20.70 -13.02 3.56
CA ALA A 6 -19.25 -12.98 3.70
C ALA A 6 -18.97 -12.19 4.99
N LYS A 7 -18.66 -12.91 6.07
CA LYS A 7 -18.27 -12.31 7.34
C LYS A 7 -16.85 -11.84 7.16
N PHE A 8 -16.66 -10.55 6.89
CA PHE A 8 -15.35 -9.93 6.95
C PHE A 8 -14.83 -10.07 8.39
N THR A 9 -13.78 -10.86 8.58
CA THR A 9 -13.21 -11.11 9.90
C THR A 9 -12.15 -10.08 10.21
N LEU A 10 -12.04 -9.69 11.50
CA LEU A 10 -10.98 -8.81 11.99
C LEU A 10 -9.57 -9.34 11.66
N GLN A 11 -9.44 -10.66 11.54
CA GLN A 11 -8.21 -11.36 11.19
C GLN A 11 -7.78 -11.10 9.73
N GLU A 12 -8.73 -11.03 8.79
CA GLU A 12 -8.45 -10.67 7.39
C GLU A 12 -7.99 -9.20 7.29
N LEU A 13 -8.61 -8.30 8.06
CA LEU A 13 -8.20 -6.89 8.11
C LEU A 13 -6.79 -6.72 8.68
N LEU A 14 -6.43 -7.49 9.71
CA LEU A 14 -5.07 -7.50 10.25
C LEU A 14 -4.07 -7.98 9.21
N GLY A 15 -4.38 -9.02 8.43
CA GLY A 15 -3.54 -9.52 7.36
C GLY A 15 -3.24 -8.47 6.28
N VAL A 16 -4.27 -7.72 5.87
CA VAL A 16 -4.13 -6.60 4.92
C VAL A 16 -3.32 -5.44 5.54
N GLY A 17 -3.55 -5.13 6.82
CA GLY A 17 -2.78 -4.11 7.53
C GLY A 17 -1.29 -4.44 7.61
N PHE A 18 -0.94 -5.68 7.97
CA PHE A 18 0.45 -6.14 8.03
C PHE A 18 1.13 -6.10 6.66
N THR A 19 0.44 -6.50 5.60
CA THR A 19 1.01 -6.43 4.24
C THR A 19 1.33 -4.99 3.84
N LEU A 20 0.44 -4.03 4.14
CA LEU A 20 0.70 -2.60 3.89
C LEU A 20 1.88 -2.07 4.71
N ILE A 21 2.02 -2.48 5.97
CA ILE A 21 3.16 -2.09 6.82
C ILE A 21 4.46 -2.62 6.25
N VAL A 22 4.52 -3.92 5.90
CA VAL A 22 5.72 -4.54 5.31
C VAL A 22 6.09 -3.89 3.99
N LEU A 23 5.09 -3.57 3.15
CA LEU A 23 5.30 -2.84 1.88
C LEU A 23 5.88 -1.44 2.14
N GLY A 24 5.32 -0.69 3.09
CA GLY A 24 5.81 0.64 3.44
C GLY A 24 7.25 0.63 3.95
N ILE A 25 7.57 -0.28 4.86
CA ILE A 25 8.92 -0.43 5.42
C ILE A 25 9.90 -0.89 4.33
N GLY A 26 9.54 -1.91 3.55
CA GLY A 26 10.38 -2.44 2.49
C GLY A 26 10.70 -1.41 1.41
N LEU A 27 9.72 -0.59 1.02
CA LEU A 27 9.93 0.50 0.05
C LEU A 27 10.78 1.62 0.63
N ALA A 28 10.61 1.98 1.91
CA ALA A 28 11.41 3.02 2.56
C ALA A 28 12.89 2.62 2.67
N TYR A 29 13.18 1.42 3.19
CA TYR A 29 14.55 0.93 3.29
C TYR A 29 15.14 0.61 1.91
N GLY A 30 14.36 0.07 0.99
CA GLY A 30 14.79 -0.18 -0.38
C GLY A 30 15.20 1.10 -1.09
N LEU A 31 14.44 2.19 -0.91
CA LEU A 31 14.79 3.49 -1.47
C LEU A 31 16.09 4.06 -0.87
N GLN A 32 16.30 3.88 0.44
CA GLN A 32 17.55 4.28 1.09
C GLN A 32 18.75 3.53 0.51
N VAL A 33 18.66 2.20 0.38
CA VAL A 33 19.75 1.37 -0.19
C VAL A 33 20.07 1.79 -1.63
N ILE A 34 19.06 2.07 -2.46
CA ILE A 34 19.29 2.51 -3.84
C ILE A 34 19.97 3.90 -3.86
N GLY A 35 19.61 4.78 -2.93
CA GLY A 35 20.26 6.08 -2.77
C GLY A 35 21.73 5.95 -2.38
N ASP A 36 22.05 5.04 -1.45
CA ASP A 36 23.44 4.77 -1.04
C ASP A 36 24.25 4.18 -2.20
N VAL A 37 23.68 3.24 -2.97
CA VAL A 37 24.31 2.69 -4.19
C VAL A 37 24.56 3.78 -5.23
N GLN A 38 23.63 4.73 -5.40
CA GLN A 38 23.83 5.85 -6.32
C GLN A 38 24.97 6.76 -5.86
N ALA A 39 25.11 6.98 -4.54
CA ALA A 39 26.16 7.84 -3.98
C ALA A 39 27.57 7.28 -4.21
N ASP A 40 27.70 5.95 -4.31
CA ASP A 40 28.96 5.26 -4.59
C ASP A 40 29.31 5.21 -6.10
N MET A 41 28.43 5.69 -6.98
CA MET A 41 28.65 5.70 -8.42
C MET A 41 29.37 6.98 -8.91
N THR A 42 30.09 6.84 -10.02
CA THR A 42 30.68 7.99 -10.73
C THR A 42 29.57 8.95 -11.21
N PRO A 43 29.62 10.24 -10.88
CA PRO A 43 28.63 11.21 -11.34
C PRO A 43 28.49 11.24 -12.86
N ALA A 44 27.25 11.41 -13.34
CA ALA A 44 26.89 11.49 -14.76
C ALA A 44 27.16 10.23 -15.61
N SER A 45 27.49 9.08 -15.00
CA SER A 45 27.54 7.81 -15.71
C SER A 45 26.13 7.34 -16.12
N ALA A 46 26.04 6.40 -17.06
CA ALA A 46 24.77 5.81 -17.47
C ALA A 46 24.06 5.13 -16.29
N GLU A 47 24.83 4.47 -15.43
CA GLU A 47 24.38 3.77 -14.22
C GLU A 47 23.88 4.75 -13.16
N PHE A 48 24.59 5.87 -12.96
CA PHE A 48 24.16 6.93 -12.03
C PHE A 48 22.81 7.49 -12.45
N ASN A 49 22.63 7.81 -13.74
CA ASN A 49 21.39 8.35 -14.26
C ASN A 49 20.24 7.33 -14.23
N ALA A 50 20.52 6.06 -14.55
CA ALA A 50 19.55 4.98 -14.45
C ALA A 50 19.08 4.78 -13.00
N THR A 51 20.00 4.81 -12.05
CA THR A 51 19.70 4.68 -10.61
C THR A 51 18.91 5.87 -10.11
N ALA A 52 19.27 7.10 -10.50
CA ALA A 52 18.51 8.32 -10.19
C ALA A 52 17.05 8.26 -10.67
N ASN A 53 16.83 7.71 -11.88
CA ASN A 53 15.49 7.51 -12.42
C ASN A 53 14.69 6.50 -11.60
N THR A 54 15.33 5.40 -11.17
CA THR A 54 14.69 4.42 -10.28
C THR A 54 14.34 5.03 -8.92
N VAL A 55 15.25 5.79 -8.29
CA VAL A 55 14.99 6.51 -7.03
C VAL A 55 13.78 7.43 -7.19
N THR A 56 13.72 8.18 -8.28
CA THR A 56 12.61 9.10 -8.57
C THR A 56 11.29 8.35 -8.78
N ALA A 57 11.31 7.26 -9.56
CA ALA A 57 10.13 6.44 -9.82
C ALA A 57 9.58 5.80 -8.54
N VAL A 58 10.46 5.22 -7.71
CA VAL A 58 10.08 4.62 -6.42
C VAL A 58 9.61 5.70 -5.46
N GLY A 59 10.28 6.86 -5.39
CA GLY A 59 9.84 8.00 -4.58
C GLY A 59 8.42 8.47 -4.94
N ASN A 60 8.09 8.51 -6.24
CA ASN A 60 6.74 8.82 -6.71
C ASN A 60 5.70 7.78 -6.26
N VAL A 61 6.04 6.49 -6.25
CA VAL A 61 5.15 5.43 -5.73
C VAL A 61 4.99 5.57 -4.23
N THR A 62 6.09 5.75 -3.50
CA THR A 62 6.09 5.91 -2.03
C THR A 62 5.25 7.11 -1.60
N SER A 63 5.28 8.23 -2.34
CA SER A 63 4.46 9.41 -2.07
C SER A 63 2.94 9.14 -2.17
N LYS A 64 2.53 8.11 -2.92
CA LYS A 64 1.12 7.73 -3.11
C LYS A 64 0.66 6.63 -2.15
N LEU A 65 1.57 5.97 -1.43
CA LEU A 65 1.22 4.94 -0.46
C LEU A 65 0.23 5.42 0.61
N PRO A 66 0.34 6.63 1.19
CA PRO A 66 -0.65 7.11 2.15
C PRO A 66 -2.05 7.20 1.55
N THR A 67 -2.15 7.66 0.29
CA THR A 67 -3.42 7.73 -0.44
C THR A 67 -3.99 6.33 -0.67
N ILE A 68 -3.16 5.37 -1.11
CA ILE A 68 -3.58 3.97 -1.31
C ILE A 68 -4.09 3.37 0.01
N ALA A 69 -3.35 3.55 1.11
CA ALA A 69 -3.76 3.09 2.43
C ALA A 69 -5.11 3.70 2.85
N THR A 70 -5.29 5.00 2.62
CA THR A 70 -6.56 5.70 2.92
C THR A 70 -7.72 5.15 2.10
N ILE A 71 -7.51 4.89 0.81
CA ILE A 71 -8.53 4.30 -0.07
C ILE A 71 -8.94 2.91 0.42
N ILE A 72 -7.99 2.07 0.83
CA ILE A 72 -8.27 0.72 1.36
C ILE A 72 -9.11 0.82 2.64
N VAL A 73 -8.72 1.68 3.58
CA VAL A 73 -9.48 1.88 4.82
C VAL A 73 -10.90 2.39 4.53
N ALA A 74 -11.04 3.36 3.63
CA ALA A 74 -12.34 3.88 3.21
C ALA A 74 -13.22 2.77 2.60
N ALA A 75 -12.66 1.93 1.74
CA ALA A 75 -13.37 0.81 1.13
C ALA A 75 -13.88 -0.19 2.19
N VAL A 76 -13.07 -0.50 3.21
CA VAL A 76 -13.47 -1.37 4.33
C VAL A 76 -14.62 -0.76 5.12
N ILE A 77 -14.52 0.52 5.49
CA ILE A 77 -15.57 1.22 6.25
C ILE A 77 -16.88 1.26 5.46
N ILE A 78 -16.82 1.61 4.17
CA ILE A 78 -17.99 1.63 3.28
C ILE A 78 -18.61 0.23 3.18
N GLY A 79 -17.80 -0.82 3.02
CA GLY A 79 -18.28 -2.20 2.98
C GLY A 79 -19.05 -2.59 4.25
N ILE A 80 -18.51 -2.24 5.43
CA ILE A 80 -19.17 -2.49 6.72
C ILE A 80 -20.50 -1.72 6.81
N LEU A 81 -20.50 -0.44 6.42
CA LEU A 81 -21.71 0.39 6.45
C LEU A 81 -22.80 -0.15 5.53
N VAL A 82 -22.46 -0.54 4.30
CA VAL A 82 -23.42 -1.10 3.34
C VAL A 82 -24.06 -2.37 3.91
N VAL A 83 -23.27 -3.32 4.42
CA VAL A 83 -23.80 -4.55 5.03
C VAL A 83 -24.69 -4.25 6.23
N TYR A 84 -24.29 -3.32 7.10
CA TYR A 84 -25.07 -2.91 8.26
C TYR A 84 -26.41 -2.29 7.87
N LEU A 85 -26.41 -1.37 6.91
CA LEU A 85 -27.62 -0.68 6.44
C LEU A 85 -28.56 -1.64 5.69
N PHE A 86 -28.04 -2.53 4.84
CA PHE A 86 -28.86 -3.56 4.20
C PHE A 86 -29.52 -4.48 5.23
N ASN A 87 -28.78 -4.96 6.24
CA ASN A 87 -29.35 -5.81 7.29
C ASN A 87 -30.38 -5.07 8.17
N ARG A 88 -30.26 -3.74 8.31
CA ARG A 88 -31.15 -2.91 9.14
C ARG A 88 -32.43 -2.49 8.41
N PHE A 89 -32.37 -2.23 7.11
CA PHE A 89 -33.52 -1.78 6.32
C PHE A 89 -34.20 -2.89 5.50
N ALA A 90 -33.55 -4.05 5.31
CA ALA A 90 -34.17 -5.23 4.70
C ALA A 90 -34.88 -6.15 5.71
N ARG A 91 -34.94 -5.74 6.99
CA ARG A 91 -35.86 -6.25 8.01
C ARG A 91 -37.02 -5.26 8.16
#